data_AF-A0AAU9UQS6-F1
#
_entry.id   AF-A0AAU9UQS6-F1
#
_cell.length_a   1.000
_cell.length_b   1.000
_cell.length_c   1.000
_cell.angle_alpha   90.00
_cell.angle_beta   90.00
_cell.angle_gamma   90.00
#
_symmetry.space_group_name_H-M   'P 1'
#
loop_
_entity.id
_entity.type
_entity.pdbx_description
1 polymer ?
#
loop_
_entity_poly.entity_id
_entity_poly.type
_entity_poly.pdbx_seq_one_letter_code
_entity_poly.pdbx_strand_id
1 'polypeptide(L)'
;MYWSLDEDAGIDVVSKAMSRNRFREIKRNLHLVDKKDAPHTLDKMFKVRKLCDILIKKFNQWGVFHENLSIDESMVKYFGHHPAKQFIRGKPIRYGYKN
;
A
#
# COMPACT_ATOMS: atom_id res chain seq x y z
N MET A 1 12.70 -15.03 -11.19
CA MET A 1 11.96 -13.97 -10.45
C MET A 1 10.72 -13.55 -11.25
N TYR A 2 9.52 -13.99 -10.85
CA TYR A 2 8.18 -13.87 -11.50
C TYR A 2 8.10 -14.01 -13.04
N TRP A 3 8.78 -13.17 -13.83
CA TRP A 3 8.89 -13.21 -15.30
C TRP A 3 10.22 -13.80 -15.81
N SER A 4 10.90 -14.64 -15.02
CA SER A 4 12.06 -15.40 -15.52
C SER A 4 11.63 -16.31 -16.66
N LEU A 5 12.55 -16.58 -17.58
CA LEU A 5 12.41 -17.66 -18.56
C LEU A 5 13.02 -18.98 -18.06
N ASP A 6 13.80 -18.93 -16.97
CA ASP A 6 14.36 -20.12 -16.33
C ASP A 6 13.22 -20.94 -15.70
N GLU A 7 13.27 -22.25 -15.93
CA GLU A 7 12.21 -23.21 -15.60
C GLU A 7 11.86 -23.23 -14.10
N ASP A 8 12.84 -23.02 -13.24
CA ASP A 8 12.74 -23.04 -11.77
C ASP A 8 12.46 -21.66 -11.14
N ALA A 9 12.53 -20.58 -11.92
CA ALA A 9 12.43 -19.20 -11.41
C ALA A 9 11.26 -18.40 -11.98
N GLY A 10 10.66 -18.87 -13.08
CA GLY A 10 9.46 -18.29 -13.70
C GLY A 10 8.19 -18.67 -12.94
N ILE A 11 7.20 -17.76 -12.91
CA ILE A 11 5.88 -18.04 -12.35
C ILE A 11 4.85 -17.77 -13.43
N ASP A 12 4.35 -18.86 -14.01
CA ASP A 12 3.42 -18.88 -15.14
C ASP A 12 2.18 -18.02 -14.93
N VAL A 13 1.61 -18.05 -13.72
CA VAL A 13 0.42 -17.26 -13.39
C VAL A 13 0.69 -15.77 -13.52
N VAL A 14 1.90 -15.32 -13.17
CA VAL A 14 2.28 -13.90 -13.24
C VAL A 14 2.65 -13.50 -14.66
N SER A 15 3.45 -14.34 -15.35
CA SER A 15 3.93 -14.04 -16.71
C SER A 15 2.80 -14.05 -17.74
N LYS A 16 1.82 -14.95 -17.60
CA LYS A 16 0.64 -15.04 -18.48
C LYS A 16 -0.40 -13.94 -18.20
N ALA A 17 -0.46 -13.41 -16.98
CA ALA A 17 -1.41 -12.34 -16.64
C ALA A 17 -1.04 -10.99 -17.24
N MET A 18 0.25 -10.62 -17.24
CA MET A 18 0.73 -9.33 -17.75
C MET A 18 2.23 -9.39 -18.02
N SER A 19 2.72 -8.70 -19.05
CA SER A 19 4.16 -8.59 -19.27
C SER A 19 4.85 -7.75 -18.18
N ARG A 20 6.13 -8.08 -17.91
CA ARG A 20 6.96 -7.34 -16.95
C ARG A 20 7.01 -5.83 -17.23
N ASN A 21 7.11 -5.47 -18.50
CA ASN A 21 7.22 -4.06 -18.92
C ASN A 21 5.90 -3.32 -18.66
N ARG A 22 4.77 -3.95 -18.98
CA ARG A 22 3.45 -3.38 -18.72
C ARG A 22 3.19 -3.20 -17.22
N PHE A 23 3.55 -4.19 -16.40
CA PHE A 23 3.44 -4.09 -14.94
C PHE A 23 4.25 -2.90 -14.40
N ARG A 24 5.50 -2.73 -14.83
CA ARG A 24 6.36 -1.62 -14.40
C ARG A 24 5.81 -0.27 -14.82
N GLU A 25 5.27 -0.18 -16.03
CA GLU A 25 4.66 1.05 -16.55
C GLU A 25 3.43 1.45 -15.73
N ILE A 26 2.51 0.52 -15.48
CA ILE A 26 1.32 0.77 -14.64
C ILE A 26 1.74 1.18 -13.24
N LYS A 27 2.65 0.41 -12.62
CA LYS A 27 3.12 0.67 -11.26
C LYS A 27 3.75 2.05 -11.11
N ARG A 28 4.53 2.50 -12.09
CA ARG A 28 5.18 3.83 -12.08
C ARG A 28 4.16 4.96 -12.21
N ASN A 29 3.07 4.74 -12.94
CA ASN A 29 2.08 5.76 -13.27
C ASN A 29 0.80 5.69 -12.42
N LEU A 30 0.74 4.83 -11.41
CA LEU A 30 -0.42 4.68 -10.53
C LEU A 30 -0.58 5.94 -9.65
N HIS A 31 -1.70 6.64 -9.82
CA HIS A 31 -2.09 7.81 -9.02
C HIS A 31 -3.53 7.62 -8.54
N LEU A 32 -3.80 7.97 -7.28
CA LEU A 32 -5.12 7.78 -6.64
C LEU A 32 -5.88 9.10 -6.42
N VAL A 33 -5.24 10.23 -6.70
CA VAL A 33 -5.78 11.58 -6.53
C VAL A 33 -5.50 12.42 -7.77
N ASP A 34 -6.35 13.40 -8.04
CA ASP A 34 -6.08 14.40 -9.08
C ASP A 34 -4.98 15.35 -8.57
N LYS A 35 -4.08 15.75 -9.47
CA LYS A 35 -3.00 16.71 -9.15
C LYS A 35 -3.57 18.08 -8.80
N LYS A 36 -4.77 18.42 -9.27
CA LYS A 36 -5.46 19.67 -8.94
C LYS A 36 -5.80 19.78 -7.45
N ASP A 37 -5.95 18.66 -6.76
CA ASP A 37 -6.30 18.63 -5.33
C ASP A 37 -5.07 18.77 -4.40
N ALA A 38 -3.86 18.64 -4.95
CA ALA A 38 -2.61 18.60 -4.19
C ALA A 38 -2.19 19.91 -3.47
N PRO A 39 -2.43 21.13 -4.01
CA PRO A 39 -1.90 22.36 -3.42
C PRO A 39 -2.56 22.79 -2.09
N HIS A 40 -3.67 22.17 -1.70
CA HIS A 40 -4.59 22.73 -0.71
C HIS A 40 -4.65 21.97 0.62
N THR A 41 -3.71 21.05 0.88
CA THR A 41 -3.82 20.16 2.04
C THR A 41 -2.55 20.07 2.87
N LEU A 42 -2.74 20.13 4.19
CA LEU A 42 -1.72 19.83 5.20
C LEU A 42 -1.62 18.32 5.48
N ASP A 43 -2.49 17.50 4.88
CA ASP A 43 -2.48 16.05 5.04
C ASP A 43 -1.27 15.44 4.33
N LYS A 44 -0.27 15.01 5.12
CA LYS A 44 0.92 14.31 4.62
C LYS A 44 0.59 13.04 3.83
N MET A 45 -0.59 12.44 4.02
CA MET A 45 -1.04 11.21 3.37
C MET A 45 -2.07 11.45 2.25
N PHE A 46 -2.23 12.70 1.78
CA PHE A 46 -3.27 13.07 0.81
C PHE A 46 -3.31 12.16 -0.43
N LYS A 47 -2.14 11.71 -0.92
CA LYS A 47 -2.02 10.86 -2.12
C LYS A 47 -2.77 9.53 -2.02
N VAL A 48 -3.02 9.03 -0.81
CA VAL A 48 -3.74 7.77 -0.56
C VAL A 48 -5.05 7.97 0.21
N ARG A 49 -5.26 9.16 0.79
CA ARG A 49 -6.41 9.49 1.66
C ARG A 49 -7.75 9.07 1.05
N LYS A 50 -8.01 9.50 -0.19
CA LYS A 50 -9.27 9.19 -0.89
C LYS A 50 -9.55 7.69 -0.98
N LEU A 51 -8.52 6.88 -1.27
CA LEU A 51 -8.67 5.43 -1.31
C LEU A 51 -8.93 4.87 0.10
N CYS A 52 -8.18 5.32 1.11
CA CYS A 52 -8.38 4.90 2.49
C CYS A 52 -9.81 5.19 2.97
N ASP A 53 -10.34 6.37 2.68
CA ASP A 53 -11.69 6.75 3.10
C ASP A 53 -12.77 5.88 2.45
N ILE A 54 -12.60 5.53 1.17
CA ILE A 54 -13.47 4.58 0.46
C ILE A 54 -13.41 3.20 1.13
N LEU A 55 -12.20 2.71 1.43
CA LEU A 55 -12.00 1.40 2.05
C LEU A 55 -12.60 1.35 3.46
N ILE A 56 -12.32 2.34 4.31
CA ILE A 56 -12.87 2.45 5.66
C ILE A 56 -14.41 2.46 5.60
N LYS A 57 -15.01 3.25 4.70
CA LYS A 57 -16.46 3.28 4.52
C LYS A 57 -17.02 1.90 4.14
N LYS A 58 -16.35 1.18 3.24
CA LYS A 58 -16.78 -0.17 2.83
C LYS A 58 -16.59 -1.20 3.92
N PHE A 59 -15.49 -1.16 4.67
CA PHE A 59 -15.25 -2.05 5.80
C PHE A 59 -16.21 -1.80 6.96
N ASN A 60 -16.60 -0.55 7.20
CA ASN A 60 -17.63 -0.27 8.20
C ASN A 60 -19.03 -0.73 7.74
N GLN A 61 -19.30 -0.67 6.44
CA GLN A 61 -20.60 -1.09 5.88
C GLN A 61 -20.75 -2.62 5.83
N TRP A 62 -19.67 -3.34 5.50
CA TRP A 62 -19.70 -4.78 5.18
C TRP A 62 -18.80 -5.63 6.08
N GLY A 63 -18.10 -5.01 7.03
CA GLY A 63 -17.21 -5.69 7.96
C GLY A 63 -18.00 -6.62 8.87
N VAL A 64 -17.43 -7.78 9.14
CA VAL A 64 -17.97 -8.72 10.13
C VAL A 64 -17.46 -8.28 11.49
N PHE A 65 -18.34 -7.72 12.30
CA PHE A 65 -18.05 -7.34 13.68
C PHE A 65 -18.53 -8.44 14.62
N HIS A 66 -17.65 -8.85 15.52
CA HIS A 66 -17.97 -9.82 16.59
C HIS A 66 -18.01 -9.08 17.93
N GLU A 67 -18.61 -9.70 18.94
CA GLU A 67 -18.66 -9.15 20.30
C GLU A 67 -17.26 -8.95 20.91
N ASN A 68 -16.27 -9.72 20.44
CA ASN A 68 -14.91 -9.73 20.96
C ASN A 68 -13.97 -9.25 19.85
N LEU A 69 -13.48 -8.02 19.96
CA LEU A 69 -12.55 -7.42 19.02
C LEU A 69 -11.22 -7.12 19.70
N SER A 70 -10.11 -7.43 19.02
CA SER A 70 -8.78 -7.02 19.42
C SER A 70 -8.31 -5.91 18.48
N ILE A 71 -7.95 -4.77 19.06
CA ILE A 71 -7.41 -3.62 18.33
C ILE A 71 -5.93 -3.51 18.70
N ASP A 72 -5.07 -3.55 17.70
CA ASP A 72 -3.64 -3.38 17.86
C ASP A 72 -3.08 -2.55 16.69
N GLU A 73 -1.88 -2.02 16.90
CA GLU A 73 -1.18 -1.20 15.93
C GLU A 73 -0.42 -2.09 14.95
N SER A 74 -0.44 -1.73 13.67
CA SER A 74 0.31 -2.44 12.63
C SER A 74 1.36 -1.54 11.99
N MET A 75 2.45 -2.16 11.53
CA MET A 75 3.60 -1.44 10.97
C MET A 75 3.83 -1.85 9.52
N VAL A 76 3.61 -0.91 8.60
CA VAL A 76 3.93 -1.09 7.18
C VAL A 76 5.37 -0.64 6.92
N LYS A 77 6.26 -1.60 6.69
CA LYS A 77 7.69 -1.36 6.46
C LYS A 77 7.93 -0.41 5.27
N TYR A 78 8.67 0.67 5.51
CA TYR A 78 9.05 1.62 4.46
C TYR A 78 10.33 2.35 4.83
N PHE A 79 11.28 2.41 3.89
CA PHE A 79 12.59 3.05 4.13
C PHE A 79 12.77 4.38 3.38
N GLY A 80 11.93 4.71 2.41
CA GLY A 80 12.05 5.93 1.62
C GLY A 80 11.82 7.21 2.43
N HIS A 81 12.06 8.36 1.80
CA HIS A 81 11.92 9.66 2.45
C HIS A 81 10.46 10.13 2.42
N HIS A 82 9.79 10.11 3.57
CA HIS A 82 8.43 10.61 3.70
C HIS A 82 8.19 11.16 5.13
N PRO A 83 7.56 12.33 5.29
CA PRO A 83 7.41 13.00 6.59
C PRO A 83 6.43 12.34 7.56
N ALA A 84 5.66 11.34 7.10
CA ALA A 84 4.77 10.52 7.94
C ALA A 84 5.40 9.19 8.37
N LYS A 85 6.63 8.89 7.94
CA LYS A 85 7.36 7.68 8.34
C LYS A 85 7.77 7.81 9.81
N GLN A 86 7.54 6.76 10.59
CA GLN A 86 7.89 6.69 12.00
C GLN A 86 9.05 5.73 12.24
N PHE A 87 9.77 5.94 13.35
CA PHE A 87 10.75 5.01 13.89
C PHE A 87 10.27 4.45 15.23
N ILE A 88 10.28 3.13 15.37
CA ILE A 88 9.91 2.44 16.61
C ILE A 88 11.07 1.57 17.08
N ARG A 89 11.66 1.93 18.22
CA ARG A 89 12.76 1.17 18.83
C ARG A 89 12.22 -0.16 19.37
N GLY A 90 13.00 -1.23 19.23
CA GLY A 90 12.67 -2.55 19.79
C GLY A 90 11.70 -3.39 18.97
N LYS A 91 11.12 -2.88 17.87
CA LYS A 91 10.32 -3.68 16.94
C LYS A 91 11.18 -4.30 15.83
N PRO A 92 10.81 -5.47 15.27
CA PRO A 92 11.52 -6.07 14.13
C PRO A 92 11.53 -5.15 12.90
N ILE A 93 10.40 -4.49 12.64
CA ILE A 93 10.29 -3.43 11.64
C ILE A 93 10.40 -2.10 12.36
N ARG A 94 11.56 -1.46 12.22
CA ARG A 94 11.84 -0.21 12.94
C ARG A 94 11.39 1.04 12.21
N TYR A 95 11.26 1.00 10.88
CA TYR A 95 10.90 2.16 10.06
C TYR A 95 9.69 1.83 9.17
N GLY A 96 8.66 2.67 9.21
CA GLY A 96 7.45 2.45 8.43
C GLY A 96 6.31 3.43 8.69
N TYR A 97 5.13 3.10 8.18
CA TYR A 97 3.86 3.77 8.47
C TYR A 97 3.07 2.97 9.51
N LYS A 98 2.73 3.64 10.61
CA LYS A 98 2.00 3.07 11.74
C LYS A 98 0.57 3.58 11.69
N ASN A 99 -0.38 2.67 11.86
CA ASN A 99 -1.75 3.02 12.20
C ASN A 99 -1.94 2.98 13.70
#